data_AF-A0A6B2VBP4-F1
#
_entry.id   AF-A0A6B2VBP4-F1
#
_cell.length_a   1.000
_cell.length_b   1.000
_cell.length_c   1.000
_cell.angle_alpha   90.00
_cell.angle_beta   90.00
_cell.angle_gamma   90.00
#
_symmetry.space_group_name_H-M   'P 1'
#
loop_
_entity.id
_entity.type
_entity.pdbx_description
1 polymer ?
#
loop_
_entity_poly.entity_id
_entity_poly.type
_entity_poly.pdbx_seq_one_letter_code
_entity_poly.pdbx_strand_id
1 'polypeptide(L)'
;MLAIPYLDRAGQPLTIRFRCLEKHDHRALGHGKYNTVKDDPPRMYGIASIHAAGDEIHVTEGELDSIILRKLGFHAVAIPGAALWLGRHRRMLAGFSKVWVWGDPDDSGAEFTNKVCRSLRAAKGIRLRDGDVNETYLLGGAQALYDLRDKEMAR
;
A
#
# COMPACT_ATOMS: atom_id res chain seq x y z
N MET A 1 -1.67 -0.31 -21.12
CA MET A 1 -1.18 0.12 -19.79
C MET A 1 -2.37 0.57 -18.94
N LEU A 2 -2.41 0.19 -17.67
CA LEU A 2 -3.36 0.72 -16.69
C LEU A 2 -2.84 2.05 -16.13
N ALA A 3 -3.62 3.11 -16.23
CA ALA A 3 -3.33 4.42 -15.63
C ALA A 3 -3.74 4.46 -14.15
N ILE A 4 -2.84 4.94 -13.29
CA ILE A 4 -3.03 5.03 -11.84
C ILE A 4 -2.74 6.48 -11.40
N PRO A 5 -3.76 7.35 -11.36
CA PRO A 5 -3.57 8.75 -10.98
C PRO A 5 -3.38 8.89 -9.47
N TYR A 6 -2.45 9.75 -9.07
CA TYR A 6 -2.26 10.17 -7.69
C TYR A 6 -2.99 11.48 -7.49
N LEU A 7 -4.00 11.45 -6.63
CA LEU A 7 -4.87 12.60 -6.38
C LEU A 7 -4.44 13.33 -5.10
N ASP A 8 -4.64 14.63 -5.08
CA ASP A 8 -4.57 15.42 -3.85
C ASP A 8 -5.84 15.25 -2.98
N ARG A 9 -5.93 16.01 -1.88
CA ARG A 9 -7.09 16.00 -0.99
C ARG A 9 -8.39 16.45 -1.68
N ALA A 10 -8.31 17.34 -2.66
CA ALA A 10 -9.45 17.84 -3.42
C ALA A 10 -9.80 16.97 -4.65
N GLY A 11 -9.11 15.83 -4.81
CA GLY A 11 -9.29 14.94 -5.95
C GLY A 11 -8.61 15.41 -7.23
N GLN A 12 -7.75 16.44 -7.16
CA GLN A 12 -7.01 16.92 -8.33
C GLN A 12 -5.80 16.03 -8.61
N PRO A 13 -5.54 15.63 -9.87
CA PRO A 13 -4.37 14.83 -10.22
C PRO A 13 -3.06 15.61 -9.99
N LEU A 14 -2.13 14.99 -9.27
CA LEU A 14 -0.77 15.51 -9.03
C LEU A 14 0.27 14.83 -9.92
N THR A 15 0.11 13.54 -10.18
CA THR A 15 0.97 12.72 -11.03
C THR A 15 0.18 11.47 -11.45
N ILE A 16 0.78 10.65 -12.31
CA ILE A 16 0.23 9.39 -12.79
C ILE A 16 1.33 8.34 -12.90
N ARG A 17 1.01 7.13 -12.47
CA ARG A 17 1.83 5.93 -12.73
C ARG A 17 1.09 5.02 -13.69
N PHE A 18 1.86 4.16 -14.37
CA PHE A 18 1.33 3.21 -15.33
C PHE A 18 1.75 1.79 -14.97
N ARG A 19 0.82 0.85 -15.00
CA ARG A 19 1.10 -0.57 -14.82
C ARG A 19 0.91 -1.32 -16.14
N CYS A 20 1.89 -2.14 -16.51
CA CYS A 20 1.72 -3.11 -17.59
C CYS A 20 0.80 -4.25 -17.10
N LEU A 21 -0.17 -4.63 -17.93
CA LEU A 21 -1.11 -5.72 -17.63
C LEU A 21 -0.73 -7.03 -18.33
N GLU A 22 0.21 -6.97 -19.28
CA GLU A 22 0.64 -8.12 -20.05
C GLU A 22 1.61 -9.00 -19.24
N LYS A 23 1.53 -10.31 -19.46
CA LYS A 23 2.45 -11.29 -18.89
C LYS A 23 3.58 -11.55 -19.87
N HIS A 24 4.67 -10.81 -19.75
CA HIS A 24 5.86 -10.96 -20.59
C HIS A 24 7.16 -10.60 -19.83
N ASP A 25 8.30 -10.82 -20.46
CA ASP A 25 9.57 -10.26 -19.98
C ASP A 25 9.64 -8.77 -20.32
N HIS A 26 9.41 -7.97 -19.29
CA HIS A 26 9.41 -6.51 -19.34
C HIS A 26 10.78 -5.96 -19.76
N ARG A 27 11.87 -6.61 -19.34
CA ARG A 27 13.24 -6.19 -19.70
C ARG A 27 13.51 -6.42 -21.17
N ALA A 28 13.09 -7.58 -21.70
CA ALA A 28 13.24 -7.90 -23.12
C ALA A 28 12.48 -6.92 -24.03
N LEU A 29 11.35 -6.39 -23.56
CA LEU A 29 10.53 -5.43 -24.29
C LEU A 29 10.84 -3.96 -23.95
N GLY A 30 11.87 -3.70 -23.14
CA GLY A 30 12.38 -2.36 -22.88
C GLY A 30 11.49 -1.46 -22.02
N HIS A 31 10.62 -2.02 -21.18
CA HIS A 31 9.79 -1.23 -20.26
C HIS A 31 9.65 -1.88 -18.87
N GLY A 32 9.16 -1.13 -17.87
CA GLY A 32 8.94 -1.66 -16.52
C GLY A 32 7.55 -2.27 -16.33
N LYS A 33 7.40 -3.13 -15.29
CA LYS A 33 6.09 -3.56 -14.76
C LYS A 33 5.27 -2.37 -14.27
N TYR A 34 5.95 -1.43 -13.63
CA TYR A 34 5.43 -0.12 -13.26
C TYR A 34 6.31 0.97 -13.87
N ASN A 35 5.67 2.01 -14.40
CA ASN A 35 6.32 3.17 -15.01
C ASN A 35 5.82 4.44 -14.31
N THR A 36 6.70 5.43 -14.20
CA THR A 36 6.42 6.71 -13.55
C THR A 36 6.80 7.85 -14.49
N VAL A 37 6.24 9.03 -14.27
CA VAL A 37 6.69 10.24 -14.97
C VAL A 37 8.13 10.53 -14.56
N LYS A 38 8.96 10.92 -15.55
CA LYS A 38 10.37 11.27 -15.32
C LYS A 38 10.46 12.36 -14.24
N ASP A 39 11.39 12.18 -13.30
CA ASP A 39 11.65 13.11 -12.20
C ASP A 39 10.49 13.31 -11.21
N ASP A 40 9.44 12.47 -11.25
CA ASP A 40 8.33 12.54 -10.29
C ASP A 40 8.81 12.15 -8.88
N PRO A 41 8.60 13.01 -7.87
CA PRO A 41 9.01 12.70 -6.51
C PRO A 41 8.21 11.52 -5.93
N PRO A 42 8.80 10.74 -5.00
CA PRO A 42 8.07 9.69 -4.30
C PRO A 42 6.85 10.24 -3.54
N ARG A 43 5.66 9.77 -3.91
CA ARG A 43 4.38 10.16 -3.31
C ARG A 43 3.70 8.96 -2.66
N MET A 44 2.97 9.25 -1.59
CA MET A 44 2.03 8.30 -1.02
C MET A 44 0.79 8.24 -1.92
N TYR A 45 0.36 7.03 -2.26
CA TYR A 45 -0.88 6.81 -3.00
C TYR A 45 -2.07 6.76 -2.05
N GLY A 46 -3.24 7.23 -2.51
CA GLY A 46 -4.50 7.07 -1.78
C GLY A 46 -4.68 8.03 -0.59
N ILE A 47 -4.03 9.19 -0.59
CA ILE A 47 -4.02 10.13 0.56
C ILE A 47 -5.42 10.58 1.03
N ALA A 48 -6.45 10.47 0.19
CA ALA A 48 -7.84 10.69 0.60
C ALA A 48 -8.23 9.81 1.80
N SER A 49 -7.67 8.61 1.93
CA SER A 49 -7.87 7.73 3.08
C SER A 49 -7.34 8.31 4.38
N ILE A 50 -6.31 9.15 4.38
CA ILE A 50 -5.84 9.85 5.59
C ILE A 50 -6.91 10.80 6.13
N HIS A 51 -7.66 11.45 5.23
CA HIS A 51 -8.66 12.45 5.59
C HIS A 51 -10.03 11.85 5.91
N ALA A 52 -10.31 10.66 5.36
CA ALA A 52 -11.57 9.95 5.58
C ALA A 52 -11.51 8.97 6.74
N ALA A 53 -10.32 8.47 7.08
CA ALA A 53 -10.13 7.59 8.22
C ALA A 53 -10.46 8.32 9.53
N GLY A 54 -11.12 7.59 10.45
CA GLY A 54 -11.15 7.96 11.86
C GLY A 54 -9.81 7.62 12.51
N ASP A 55 -9.82 6.65 13.41
CA ASP A 55 -8.62 6.31 14.21
C ASP A 55 -7.80 5.12 13.68
N GLU A 56 -8.26 4.47 12.61
CA GLU A 56 -7.63 3.29 12.01
C GLU A 56 -7.30 3.51 10.53
N ILE A 57 -6.07 3.17 10.13
CA ILE A 57 -5.62 3.23 8.74
C ILE A 57 -4.76 2.02 8.38
N HIS A 58 -4.73 1.69 7.09
CA HIS A 58 -3.97 0.59 6.51
C HIS A 58 -2.87 1.15 5.59
N VAL A 59 -1.71 0.52 5.60
CA VAL A 59 -0.54 0.89 4.81
C VAL A 59 -0.07 -0.33 4.03
N THR A 60 0.07 -0.18 2.71
CA THR A 60 0.55 -1.21 1.78
C THR A 60 1.81 -0.73 1.05
N GLU A 61 2.49 -1.62 0.32
CA GLU A 61 3.61 -1.26 -0.56
C GLU A 61 3.13 -0.85 -1.96
N GLY A 62 2.16 -1.57 -2.52
CA GLY A 62 1.64 -1.38 -3.86
C GLY A 62 0.31 -0.60 -3.93
N GLU A 63 0.11 0.10 -5.06
CA GLU A 63 -1.14 0.84 -5.31
C GLU A 63 -2.34 -0.09 -5.48
N LEU A 64 -2.16 -1.25 -6.11
CA LEU A 64 -3.25 -2.22 -6.28
C LEU A 64 -3.73 -2.79 -4.94
N ASP A 65 -2.82 -3.04 -4.01
CA ASP A 65 -3.14 -3.50 -2.66
C ASP A 65 -4.00 -2.46 -1.93
N SER A 66 -3.58 -1.19 -1.97
CA SER A 66 -4.36 -0.08 -1.41
C SER A 66 -5.73 0.05 -2.08
N ILE A 67 -5.83 -0.11 -3.41
CA ILE A 67 -7.12 -0.09 -4.14
C ILE A 67 -8.04 -1.21 -3.65
N ILE A 68 -7.52 -2.42 -3.48
CA ILE A 68 -8.31 -3.58 -3.03
C ILE A 68 -8.79 -3.39 -1.59
N LEU A 69 -7.92 -3.00 -0.67
CA LEU A 69 -8.32 -2.72 0.71
C LEU A 69 -9.41 -1.63 0.75
N ARG A 70 -9.26 -0.56 -0.04
CA ARG A 70 -10.26 0.51 -0.16
C ARG A 70 -11.59 0.04 -0.72
N LYS A 71 -11.57 -0.86 -1.71
CA LYS A 71 -12.78 -1.51 -2.24
C LYS A 71 -13.52 -2.30 -1.15
N LEU A 72 -12.80 -2.85 -0.17
CA LEU A 72 -13.36 -3.58 0.97
C LEU A 72 -13.77 -2.69 2.15
N GLY A 73 -13.70 -1.37 1.99
CA GLY A 73 -14.09 -0.41 3.02
C GLY A 73 -12.97 -0.03 4.00
N PHE A 74 -11.75 -0.56 3.83
CA PHE A 74 -10.61 -0.14 4.66
C PHE A 74 -10.04 1.19 4.14
N HIS A 75 -9.71 2.10 5.05
CA HIS A 75 -8.96 3.28 4.67
C HIS A 75 -7.48 2.91 4.50
N ALA A 76 -6.99 2.89 3.26
CA ALA A 76 -5.65 2.39 2.96
C ALA A 76 -4.83 3.35 2.07
N VAL A 77 -3.53 3.46 2.37
CA VAL A 77 -2.55 4.20 1.56
C VAL A 77 -1.44 3.25 1.09
N ALA A 78 -0.76 3.59 -0.01
CA ALA A 78 0.43 2.85 -0.45
C ALA A 78 1.70 3.71 -0.40
N ILE A 79 2.79 3.11 0.08
CA ILE A 79 4.13 3.71 0.12
C ILE A 79 5.11 2.69 -0.46
N PRO A 80 5.79 3.00 -1.57
CA PRO A 80 6.61 2.02 -2.27
C PRO A 80 7.90 1.65 -1.51
N GLY A 81 7.82 0.59 -0.71
CA GLY A 81 8.95 -0.06 -0.05
C GLY A 81 9.67 0.74 1.04
N ALA A 82 10.55 0.06 1.76
CA ALA A 82 11.27 0.61 2.91
C ALA A 82 12.13 1.83 2.54
N ALA A 83 12.80 1.81 1.39
CA ALA A 83 13.70 2.87 0.94
C ALA A 83 12.98 4.23 0.80
N LEU A 84 11.70 4.22 0.40
CA LEU A 84 10.91 5.43 0.19
C LEU A 84 10.08 5.82 1.42
N TRP A 85 10.20 5.09 2.54
CA TRP A 85 9.70 5.54 3.82
C TRP A 85 10.52 6.72 4.37
N LEU A 86 9.87 7.87 4.51
CA LEU A 86 10.47 9.14 4.88
C LEU A 86 9.73 9.75 6.07
N GLY A 87 10.38 10.66 6.80
CA GLY A 87 9.82 11.26 8.03
C GLY A 87 8.46 11.94 7.84
N ARG A 88 8.15 12.44 6.64
CA ARG A 88 6.81 12.97 6.31
C ARG A 88 5.71 11.90 6.37
N HIS A 89 5.99 10.67 5.98
CA HIS A 89 5.02 9.56 6.01
C HIS A 89 4.67 9.21 7.46
N ARG A 90 5.68 9.14 8.33
CA ARG A 90 5.48 9.02 9.78
C ARG A 90 4.58 10.13 10.31
N ARG A 91 4.86 11.40 9.97
CA ARG A 91 4.05 12.54 10.46
C ARG A 91 2.58 12.46 10.02
N MET A 92 2.31 12.04 8.79
CA MET A 92 0.94 11.88 8.30
C MET A 92 0.19 10.74 8.99
N LEU A 93 0.89 9.71 9.45
CA LEU A 93 0.30 8.52 10.06
C LEU A 93 0.32 8.56 11.61
N ALA A 94 0.97 9.54 12.22
CA ALA A 94 1.15 9.60 13.68
C ALA A 94 -0.12 9.92 14.46
N GLY A 95 -1.17 10.42 13.80
CA GLY A 95 -2.46 10.75 14.43
C GLY A 95 -3.39 9.55 14.62
N PHE A 96 -3.11 8.41 13.98
CA PHE A 96 -3.97 7.22 14.08
C PHE A 96 -3.63 6.41 15.32
N SER A 97 -4.67 5.99 16.04
CA SER A 97 -4.57 5.06 17.17
C SER A 97 -4.17 3.65 16.71
N LYS A 98 -4.44 3.31 15.44
CA LYS A 98 -4.06 2.03 14.85
C LYS A 98 -3.62 2.15 13.39
N VAL A 99 -2.46 1.55 13.09
CA VAL A 99 -1.90 1.52 11.74
C VAL A 99 -1.60 0.07 11.34
N TRP A 100 -2.37 -0.49 10.42
CA TRP A 100 -2.12 -1.84 9.90
C TRP A 100 -1.14 -1.81 8.75
N VAL A 101 -0.05 -2.57 8.84
CA VAL A 101 0.98 -2.61 7.78
C VAL A 101 0.92 -3.95 7.06
N TRP A 102 0.55 -3.91 5.79
CA TRP A 102 0.45 -5.08 4.90
C TRP A 102 1.73 -5.11 4.06
N GLY A 103 2.78 -5.72 4.60
CA GLY A 103 4.02 -5.95 3.87
C GLY A 103 3.95 -7.25 3.09
N ASP A 104 4.54 -7.24 1.89
CA ASP A 104 4.58 -8.42 1.02
C ASP A 104 5.36 -9.57 1.71
N PRO A 105 5.04 -10.84 1.41
CA PRO A 105 5.67 -12.00 2.05
C PRO A 105 7.09 -12.28 1.52
N ASP A 106 7.92 -11.24 1.41
CA ASP A 106 9.33 -11.29 1.00
C ASP A 106 10.23 -10.45 1.94
N ASP A 107 11.54 -10.44 1.69
CA ASP A 107 12.51 -9.72 2.52
C ASP A 107 12.29 -8.20 2.47
N SER A 108 11.87 -7.66 1.32
CA SER A 108 11.63 -6.22 1.16
C SER A 108 10.40 -5.77 1.96
N GLY A 109 9.34 -6.57 1.94
CA GLY A 109 8.13 -6.31 2.72
C GLY A 109 8.31 -6.50 4.21
N ALA A 110 9.18 -7.44 4.62
CA ALA A 110 9.60 -7.57 6.01
C ALA A 110 10.38 -6.33 6.48
N GLU A 111 11.32 -5.81 5.66
CA GLU A 111 12.05 -4.57 5.95
C GLU A 111 11.10 -3.37 6.04
N PHE A 112 10.16 -3.25 5.11
CA PHE A 112 9.16 -2.18 5.11
C PHE A 112 8.32 -2.22 6.38
N THR A 113 7.74 -3.37 6.70
CA THR A 113 6.93 -3.57 7.91
C THR A 113 7.70 -3.20 9.16
N ASN A 114 8.94 -3.69 9.29
CA ASN A 114 9.80 -3.38 10.43
C ASN A 114 10.10 -1.88 10.53
N LYS A 115 10.36 -1.21 9.41
CA LYS A 115 10.67 0.22 9.37
C LYS A 115 9.46 1.06 9.80
N VAL A 116 8.25 0.70 9.37
CA VAL A 116 7.00 1.39 9.77
C VAL A 116 6.71 1.15 11.24
N CYS A 117 6.75 -0.11 11.72
CA CYS A 117 6.49 -0.47 13.12
C CYS A 117 7.48 0.17 14.11
N ARG A 118 8.77 0.30 13.73
CA ARG A 118 9.75 1.05 14.54
C ARG A 118 9.48 2.56 14.55
N SER A 119 8.85 3.08 13.49
CA SER A 119 8.56 4.51 13.34
C SER A 119 7.26 4.95 14.03
N LEU A 120 6.31 4.04 14.22
CA LEU A 120 4.97 4.34 14.71
C LEU A 120 4.58 3.31 15.79
N ARG A 121 4.39 3.77 17.03
CA ARG A 121 3.99 2.89 18.15
C ARG A 121 2.63 2.21 17.92
N ALA A 122 1.74 2.87 17.18
CA ALA A 122 0.43 2.37 16.82
C ALA A 122 0.44 1.37 15.64
N ALA A 123 1.61 1.13 15.03
CA ALA A 123 1.70 0.26 13.86
C ALA A 123 1.87 -1.22 14.23
N LYS A 124 1.09 -2.06 13.56
CA LYS A 124 1.13 -3.52 13.67
C LYS A 124 1.13 -4.14 12.28
N GLY A 125 2.04 -5.08 12.04
CA GLY A 125 2.13 -5.80 10.78
C GLY A 125 1.02 -6.86 10.64
N ILE A 126 0.41 -6.94 9.46
CA ILE A 126 -0.43 -8.05 9.04
C ILE A 126 0.45 -9.04 8.27
N ARG A 127 0.39 -10.32 8.64
CA ARG A 127 1.20 -11.35 8.03
C ARG A 127 0.50 -11.98 6.82
N LEU A 128 0.92 -11.58 5.63
CA LEU A 128 0.58 -12.24 4.38
C LEU A 128 1.36 -13.57 4.22
N ARG A 129 0.80 -14.52 3.46
CA ARG A 129 1.39 -15.86 3.25
C ARG A 129 1.36 -16.31 1.80
N ASP A 130 0.21 -16.12 1.16
CA ASP A 130 -0.05 -16.68 -0.17
C ASP A 130 0.29 -15.71 -1.32
N GLY A 131 0.70 -14.49 -0.97
CA GLY A 131 1.06 -13.44 -1.92
C GLY A 131 0.87 -12.05 -1.33
N ASP A 132 0.99 -11.01 -2.16
CA ASP A 132 0.59 -9.64 -1.81
C ASP A 132 -0.92 -9.55 -1.50
N VAL A 133 -1.42 -8.37 -1.12
CA VAL A 133 -2.86 -8.21 -0.82
C VAL A 133 -3.72 -8.55 -2.04
N ASN A 134 -3.28 -8.15 -3.23
CA ASN A 134 -3.98 -8.45 -4.47
C ASN A 134 -4.06 -9.95 -4.77
N GLU A 135 -2.95 -10.68 -4.64
CA GLU A 135 -2.90 -12.13 -4.82
C GLU A 135 -3.74 -12.87 -3.78
N THR A 136 -3.65 -12.45 -2.51
CA THR A 136 -4.47 -12.99 -1.43
C THR A 136 -5.97 -12.79 -1.71
N TYR A 137 -6.36 -11.61 -2.21
CA TYR A 137 -7.73 -11.32 -2.62
C TYR A 137 -8.20 -12.17 -3.81
N LEU A 138 -7.34 -12.37 -4.81
CA LEU A 138 -7.67 -13.18 -5.99
C LEU A 138 -7.87 -14.66 -5.64
N LEU A 139 -7.12 -15.18 -4.65
CA LEU A 139 -7.20 -16.57 -4.21
C LEU A 139 -8.37 -16.83 -3.25
N GLY A 140 -8.54 -15.97 -2.24
CA GLY A 140 -9.46 -16.21 -1.12
C GLY A 140 -10.63 -15.23 -1.01
N GLY A 141 -10.74 -14.28 -1.95
CA GLY A 141 -11.75 -13.24 -1.93
C GLY A 141 -11.59 -12.25 -0.77
N ALA A 142 -12.67 -11.51 -0.48
CA ALA A 142 -12.67 -10.51 0.58
C ALA A 142 -12.45 -11.12 1.98
N GLN A 143 -13.01 -12.32 2.21
CA GLN A 143 -12.95 -12.97 3.52
C GLN A 143 -11.52 -13.26 3.97
N ALA A 144 -10.65 -13.67 3.05
CA ALA A 144 -9.25 -13.93 3.37
C ALA A 144 -8.54 -12.69 3.98
N LEU A 145 -8.84 -11.50 3.48
CA LEU A 145 -8.26 -10.26 4.01
C LEU A 145 -8.89 -9.85 5.34
N TYR A 146 -10.21 -10.05 5.52
CA TYR A 146 -10.87 -9.80 6.82
C TYR A 146 -10.31 -10.72 7.91
N ASP A 147 -10.17 -12.01 7.63
CA ASP A 147 -9.67 -13.02 8.57
C ASP A 147 -8.25 -12.70 9.04
N LEU A 148 -7.38 -12.24 8.13
CA LEU A 148 -6.02 -11.84 8.46
C LEU A 148 -5.98 -10.65 9.43
N ARG A 149 -6.79 -9.61 9.17
CA ARG A 149 -6.91 -8.45 10.06
C ARG A 149 -7.47 -8.87 11.42
N ASP A 150 -8.55 -9.65 11.44
CA ASP A 150 -9.22 -10.05 12.67
C ASP A 150 -8.36 -10.93 13.56
N LYS A 151 -7.57 -11.81 12.96
CA LYS A 151 -6.59 -12.61 13.67
C LYS A 151 -5.54 -11.76 14.38
N GLU A 152 -5.09 -10.66 13.77
CA GLU A 152 -4.14 -9.75 14.41
C GLU A 152 -4.83 -8.82 15.41
N MET A 153 -6.12 -8.53 15.27
CA MET A 153 -6.90 -7.81 16.29
C MET A 153 -7.06 -8.60 17.59
N ALA A 154 -7.20 -9.91 17.50
CA ALA A 154 -7.39 -10.80 18.65
C ALA A 154 -6.10 -11.08 19.45
N ARG A 155 -4.95 -10.55 19.01
CA ARG A 155 -3.63 -10.73 19.64
C ARG A 155 -3.15 -9.48 20.35
#